data_AF-A0A7V3L1E5-F1
#
_entry.id   AF-A0A7V3L1E5-F1
#
_cell.length_a   1.000
_cell.length_b   1.000
_cell.length_c   1.000
_cell.angle_alpha   90.00
_cell.angle_beta   90.00
_cell.angle_gamma   90.00
#
_symmetry.space_group_name_H-M   'P 1'
#
loop_
_entity.id
_entity.type
_entity.pdbx_description
1 polymer ?
#
loop_
_entity_poly.entity_id
_entity_poly.type
_entity_poly.pdbx_seq_one_letter_code
_entity_poly.pdbx_strand_id
1 'polypeptide(L)'
;MQIKSGRGFTLIEMIMVIVILATITGLSIYFLVDSVRLYSLTVNQKALSEEARIALERICRDLRDAQIISSPAAGSSGQTLSFTRTYATAGDGANEHITYRQNGSILEKVKTSPVIVSPLAENVATFSVSREAASEEIKIVLTLARSNGGRVTLQTKVYPRNLPAANVYKNFLANWQEK
;
A
#
# COMPACT_ATOMS: atom_id res chain seq x y z
N MET A 1 44.32 59.59 -16.32
CA MET A 1 43.49 58.37 -16.30
C MET A 1 44.42 57.19 -16.58
N GLN A 2 44.91 56.50 -15.54
CA GLN A 2 45.85 55.39 -15.73
C GLN A 2 45.09 54.10 -16.05
N ILE A 3 45.38 53.53 -17.22
CA ILE A 3 44.86 52.22 -17.62
C ILE A 3 45.80 51.17 -17.01
N LYS A 4 45.32 50.43 -16.01
CA LYS A 4 46.03 49.27 -15.47
C LYS A 4 46.31 48.29 -16.61
N SER A 5 47.58 47.98 -16.84
CA SER A 5 48.00 46.99 -17.83
C SER A 5 47.40 45.63 -17.47
N GLY A 6 46.56 45.09 -18.36
CA GLY A 6 45.91 43.80 -18.19
C GLY A 6 46.95 42.69 -18.26
N ARG A 7 47.24 42.05 -17.13
CA ARG A 7 48.11 40.88 -17.07
C ARG A 7 47.42 39.75 -17.85
N GLY A 8 48.07 39.27 -18.92
CA GLY A 8 47.56 38.16 -19.74
C GLY A 8 47.61 36.82 -18.99
N PHE A 9 46.74 35.90 -19.38
CA PHE A 9 46.71 34.53 -18.85
C PHE A 9 47.89 33.71 -19.36
N THR A 10 48.45 32.87 -18.48
CA THR A 10 49.51 31.93 -18.88
C THR A 10 48.92 30.66 -19.46
N LEU A 11 49.66 29.98 -20.35
CA LEU A 11 49.22 28.72 -20.95
C LEU A 11 48.98 27.63 -19.89
N ILE A 12 49.82 27.59 -18.85
CA ILE A 12 49.66 26.64 -17.74
C ILE A 12 48.39 26.90 -16.92
N GLU A 13 47.98 28.16 -16.76
CA GLU A 13 46.75 28.53 -16.05
C GLU A 13 45.52 28.04 -16.80
N MET A 14 45.50 28.16 -18.13
CA MET A 14 44.41 27.62 -18.95
C MET A 14 44.33 26.09 -18.90
N ILE A 15 45.47 25.39 -18.91
CA ILE A 15 45.50 23.92 -18.77
C ILE A 15 44.92 23.51 -17.42
N MET A 16 45.35 24.16 -16.33
CA MET A 16 44.84 23.87 -14.98
C MET A 16 43.33 24.10 -14.90
N VAL A 17 42.81 25.20 -15.46
CA VAL A 17 41.37 25.49 -15.47
C VAL A 17 40.59 24.39 -16.21
N ILE A 18 41.05 23.94 -17.37
CA ILE A 18 40.37 22.89 -18.15
C ILE A 18 40.36 21.57 -17.36
N VAL A 19 41.46 21.19 -16.72
CA VAL A 19 41.56 19.96 -15.92
C VAL A 19 40.62 20.01 -14.71
N ILE A 20 40.60 21.14 -14.00
CA ILE A 20 39.70 21.35 -12.86
C ILE A 20 38.25 21.33 -13.32
N LEU A 21 37.91 21.98 -14.45
CA LEU A 21 36.55 21.99 -14.96
C LEU A 21 36.10 20.59 -15.39
N ALA A 22 36.95 19.86 -16.13
CA ALA A 22 36.66 18.50 -16.57
C ALA A 22 36.41 17.55 -15.39
N THR A 23 37.24 17.64 -14.34
CA THR A 23 37.06 16.81 -13.14
C THR A 23 35.77 17.16 -12.40
N ILE A 24 35.49 18.44 -12.15
CA ILE A 24 34.26 18.87 -11.45
C ILE A 24 33.02 18.46 -12.26
N THR A 25 32.99 18.75 -13.57
CA THR A 25 31.86 18.40 -14.44
C THR A 25 31.64 16.89 -14.47
N GLY A 26 32.71 16.08 -14.54
CA GLY A 26 32.61 14.63 -14.47
C GLY A 26 31.91 14.16 -13.19
N LEU A 27 32.36 14.64 -12.02
CA LEU A 27 31.74 14.31 -10.74
C LEU A 27 30.28 14.76 -10.68
N SER A 28 29.96 15.98 -11.11
CA SER A 28 28.60 16.52 -11.09
C SER A 28 27.63 15.69 -11.92
N ILE A 29 28.06 15.17 -13.08
CA ILE A 29 27.21 14.32 -13.94
C ILE A 29 26.87 13.00 -13.23
N TYR A 30 27.85 12.35 -12.60
CA TYR A 30 27.59 11.10 -11.85
C TYR A 30 26.57 11.33 -10.73
N PHE A 31 26.77 12.38 -9.92
CA PHE A 31 25.83 12.73 -8.86
C PHE A 31 24.41 13.01 -9.38
N LEU A 32 24.29 13.68 -10.52
CA LEU A 32 22.99 14.01 -11.11
C LEU A 32 22.26 12.75 -11.60
N VAL A 33 22.98 11.84 -12.28
CA VAL A 33 22.40 10.58 -12.77
C VAL A 33 21.90 9.72 -11.61
N ASP A 34 22.71 9.58 -10.56
CA ASP A 34 22.32 8.80 -9.38
C ASP A 34 21.14 9.44 -8.64
N SER A 35 21.12 10.77 -8.52
CA SER A 35 20.00 11.51 -7.93
C SER A 35 18.69 11.27 -8.68
N VAL A 36 18.71 11.29 -10.02
CA VAL A 36 17.54 11.01 -10.84
C VAL A 36 17.07 9.56 -10.68
N ARG A 37 18.00 8.60 -10.64
CA ARG A 37 17.67 7.18 -10.41
C ARG A 37 17.04 6.96 -9.05
N LEU A 38 17.63 7.50 -7.98
CA LEU A 38 17.09 7.41 -6.62
C LEU A 38 15.72 8.08 -6.50
N TYR A 39 15.54 9.23 -7.13
CA TYR A 39 14.23 9.90 -7.17
C TYR A 39 13.17 9.02 -7.85
N SER A 40 13.49 8.44 -9.00
CA SER A 40 12.56 7.55 -9.72
C SER A 40 12.18 6.31 -8.91
N LEU A 41 13.14 5.71 -8.17
CA LEU A 41 12.90 4.58 -7.29
C LEU A 41 11.94 4.97 -6.15
N THR A 42 12.20 6.12 -5.52
CA THR A 42 11.40 6.63 -4.40
C THR A 42 9.96 6.94 -4.82
N VAL A 43 9.77 7.60 -5.97
CA VAL A 43 8.43 7.91 -6.51
C VAL A 43 7.65 6.62 -6.80
N ASN A 44 8.29 5.63 -7.42
CA ASN A 44 7.65 4.34 -7.70
C ASN A 44 7.25 3.60 -6.42
N GLN A 45 8.10 3.61 -5.40
CA GLN A 45 7.80 2.95 -4.13
C GLN A 45 6.69 3.67 -3.36
N LYS A 46 6.64 5.01 -3.43
CA LYS A 46 5.54 5.81 -2.87
C LYS A 46 4.21 5.45 -3.51
N ALA A 47 4.15 5.40 -4.85
CA ALA A 47 2.93 5.06 -5.57
C ALA A 47 2.40 3.66 -5.20
N LEU A 48 3.28 2.65 -5.15
CA LEU A 48 2.91 1.29 -4.71
C LEU A 48 2.40 1.27 -3.26
N SER A 49 3.03 2.04 -2.37
CA SER A 49 2.59 2.12 -0.97
C SER A 49 1.23 2.80 -0.82
N GLU A 50 0.95 3.83 -1.63
CA GLU A 50 -0.32 4.55 -1.61
C GLU A 50 -1.46 3.67 -2.14
N GLU A 51 -1.22 2.96 -3.25
CA GLU A 51 -2.17 1.98 -3.81
C GLU A 51 -2.50 0.87 -2.80
N ALA A 52 -1.47 0.26 -2.19
CA ALA A 52 -1.66 -0.77 -1.16
C ALA A 52 -2.45 -0.23 0.05
N ARG A 53 -2.18 1.02 0.46
CA ARG A 53 -2.86 1.68 1.58
C ARG A 53 -4.33 1.91 1.27
N ILE A 54 -4.66 2.45 0.10
CA ILE A 54 -6.06 2.70 -0.32
C ILE A 54 -6.83 1.38 -0.39
N ALA A 55 -6.23 0.34 -0.98
CA ALA A 55 -6.85 -0.99 -1.05
C ALA A 55 -7.15 -1.56 0.34
N LEU A 56 -6.18 -1.51 1.25
CA LEU A 56 -6.36 -1.95 2.64
C LEU A 56 -7.39 -1.10 3.39
N GLU A 57 -7.41 0.22 3.23
CA GLU A 57 -8.39 1.09 3.87
C GLU A 57 -9.82 0.76 3.43
N ARG A 58 -10.00 0.48 2.14
CA ARG A 58 -11.29 0.04 1.59
C ARG A 58 -11.72 -1.30 2.18
N ILE A 59 -10.81 -2.29 2.23
CA ILE A 59 -11.09 -3.59 2.86
C ILE A 59 -11.41 -3.42 4.33
N CYS A 60 -10.62 -2.65 5.09
CA CYS A 60 -10.86 -2.38 6.51
C CYS A 60 -12.21 -1.72 6.76
N ARG A 61 -12.63 -0.81 5.87
CA ARG A 61 -13.94 -0.17 5.97
C ARG A 61 -15.05 -1.18 5.81
N ASP A 62 -15.03 -1.96 4.73
CA ASP A 62 -16.08 -2.95 4.44
C ASP A 62 -16.10 -4.06 5.51
N LEU A 63 -14.92 -4.49 5.97
CA LEU A 63 -14.76 -5.53 6.98
C LEU A 63 -15.24 -5.11 8.38
N ARG A 64 -15.12 -3.82 8.71
CA ARG A 64 -15.55 -3.32 10.03
C ARG A 64 -17.06 -3.37 10.21
N ASP A 65 -17.82 -3.33 9.11
CA ASP A 65 -19.28 -3.46 9.09
C ASP A 65 -19.75 -4.91 8.84
N ALA A 66 -18.81 -5.87 8.82
CA ALA A 66 -19.12 -7.27 8.64
C ALA A 66 -19.85 -7.86 9.86
N GLN A 67 -20.91 -8.64 9.58
CA GLN A 67 -21.70 -9.36 10.57
C GLN A 67 -21.31 -10.83 10.66
N ILE A 68 -21.00 -11.43 9.51
CA ILE A 68 -20.70 -12.85 9.37
C ILE A 68 -19.49 -12.97 8.46
N ILE A 69 -18.44 -13.63 8.95
CA ILE A 69 -17.25 -13.96 8.16
C ILE A 69 -17.37 -15.41 7.70
N SER A 70 -17.50 -15.61 6.40
CA SER A 70 -17.59 -16.93 5.78
C SER A 70 -16.22 -17.54 5.52
N SER A 71 -15.23 -16.72 5.16
CA SER A 71 -13.85 -17.16 4.92
C SER A 71 -12.85 -16.05 5.29
N PRO A 72 -11.71 -16.37 5.91
CA PRO A 72 -11.33 -17.67 6.44
C PRO A 72 -12.13 -18.04 7.70
N ALA A 73 -12.23 -19.35 8.01
CA ALA A 73 -12.81 -19.82 9.26
C ALA A 73 -11.98 -19.36 10.47
N ALA A 74 -12.60 -19.33 11.66
CA ALA A 74 -11.90 -18.98 12.89
C ALA A 74 -10.69 -19.91 13.12
N GLY A 75 -9.52 -19.33 13.37
CA GLY A 75 -8.25 -20.06 13.52
C GLY A 75 -7.55 -20.42 12.20
N SER A 76 -8.10 -20.03 11.05
CA SER A 76 -7.56 -20.38 9.73
C SER A 76 -6.98 -19.18 8.98
N SER A 77 -6.15 -19.46 7.98
CA SER A 77 -5.65 -18.50 7.01
C SER A 77 -6.00 -18.91 5.57
N GLY A 78 -6.02 -17.93 4.67
CA GLY A 78 -6.31 -18.15 3.26
C GLY A 78 -6.02 -16.90 2.42
N GLN A 79 -6.29 -17.00 1.12
CA GLN A 79 -6.13 -15.90 0.16
C GLN A 79 -7.47 -15.28 -0.26
N THR A 80 -8.52 -15.59 0.48
CA THR A 80 -9.88 -15.13 0.19
C THR A 80 -10.57 -14.71 1.48
N LEU A 81 -11.09 -13.50 1.47
CA LEU A 81 -11.88 -12.92 2.56
C LEU A 81 -13.31 -12.73 2.07
N SER A 82 -14.23 -13.51 2.63
CA SER A 82 -15.65 -13.45 2.27
C SER A 82 -16.49 -13.19 3.52
N PHE A 83 -17.39 -12.23 3.41
CA PHE A 83 -18.26 -11.83 4.53
C PHE A 83 -19.56 -11.19 4.05
N THR A 84 -20.52 -11.14 4.96
CA THR A 84 -21.80 -10.44 4.79
C THR A 84 -21.80 -9.17 5.63
N ARG A 85 -22.20 -8.04 5.04
CA ARG A 85 -22.39 -6.78 5.77
C ARG A 85 -23.81 -6.60 6.25
N THR A 86 -23.99 -5.95 7.40
CA THR A 86 -25.33 -5.64 7.94
C THR A 86 -26.00 -4.48 7.20
N TYR A 87 -25.28 -3.38 6.98
CA TYR A 87 -25.87 -2.13 6.54
C TYR A 87 -25.65 -1.88 5.04
N ALA A 88 -26.64 -1.23 4.42
CA ALA A 88 -26.52 -0.72 3.06
C ALA A 88 -25.55 0.47 3.03
N THR A 89 -24.83 0.64 1.91
CA THR A 89 -24.02 1.84 1.66
C THR A 89 -24.44 2.46 0.33
N ALA A 90 -23.92 3.64 -0.01
CA ALA A 90 -24.30 4.36 -1.22
C ALA A 90 -24.13 3.57 -2.54
N GLY A 91 -23.33 2.49 -2.55
CA GLY A 91 -23.14 1.63 -3.72
C GLY A 91 -23.55 0.16 -3.54
N ASP A 92 -24.15 -0.20 -2.39
CA ASP A 92 -24.29 -1.59 -1.95
C ASP A 92 -25.57 -1.80 -1.11
N GLY A 93 -26.29 -2.91 -1.34
CA GLY A 93 -27.48 -3.26 -0.55
C GLY A 93 -27.16 -3.76 0.86
N ALA A 94 -28.17 -3.82 1.73
CA ALA A 94 -28.06 -4.49 3.03
C ALA A 94 -27.92 -6.01 2.85
N ASN A 95 -27.23 -6.69 3.79
CA ASN A 95 -26.97 -8.14 3.74
C ASN A 95 -26.22 -8.61 2.48
N GLU A 96 -25.44 -7.73 1.87
CA GLU A 96 -24.68 -8.09 0.67
C GLU A 96 -23.43 -8.92 1.01
N HIS A 97 -23.22 -9.98 0.21
CA HIS A 97 -22.03 -10.82 0.26
C HIS A 97 -20.89 -10.20 -0.55
N ILE A 98 -19.82 -9.82 0.15
CA ILE A 98 -18.57 -9.36 -0.46
C ILE A 98 -17.52 -10.45 -0.34
N THR A 99 -16.78 -10.64 -1.43
CA THR A 99 -15.56 -11.44 -1.45
C THR A 99 -14.38 -10.62 -1.96
N TYR A 100 -13.29 -10.58 -1.21
CA TYR A 100 -11.99 -10.15 -1.70
C TYR A 100 -11.14 -11.36 -2.03
N ARG A 101 -10.63 -11.39 -3.25
CA ARG A 101 -9.73 -12.45 -3.70
C ARG A 101 -8.66 -11.88 -4.63
N GLN A 102 -7.51 -12.56 -4.63
CA GLN A 102 -6.49 -12.33 -5.64
C GLN A 102 -6.81 -13.18 -6.87
N ASN A 103 -6.90 -12.54 -8.03
CA ASN A 103 -7.07 -13.15 -9.33
C ASN A 103 -5.83 -12.84 -10.17
N GLY A 104 -4.87 -13.78 -10.22
CA GLY A 104 -3.54 -13.51 -10.77
C GLY A 104 -2.82 -12.41 -9.99
N SER A 105 -2.49 -11.31 -10.67
CA SER A 105 -1.81 -10.14 -10.07
C SER A 105 -2.79 -9.03 -9.66
N ILE A 106 -4.10 -9.25 -9.73
CA ILE A 106 -5.12 -8.25 -9.41
C ILE A 106 -5.84 -8.66 -8.13
N LEU A 107 -5.98 -7.73 -7.19
CA LEU A 107 -6.87 -7.88 -6.05
C LEU A 107 -8.22 -7.32 -6.44
N GLU A 108 -9.27 -8.14 -6.36
CA GLU A 108 -10.61 -7.75 -6.76
C GLU A 108 -11.61 -7.90 -5.61
N LYS A 109 -12.58 -6.98 -5.59
CA LYS A 109 -13.80 -7.07 -4.79
C LYS A 109 -14.90 -7.63 -5.67
N VAL A 110 -15.49 -8.73 -5.24
CA VAL A 110 -16.59 -9.41 -5.92
C VAL A 110 -17.83 -9.28 -5.04
N LYS A 111 -18.90 -8.73 -5.61
CA LYS A 111 -20.25 -8.76 -5.04
C LYS A 111 -21.01 -9.94 -5.64
N THR A 112 -21.99 -10.47 -4.90
CA THR A 112 -22.72 -11.66 -5.34
C THR A 112 -24.11 -11.34 -5.92
N SER A 113 -24.70 -10.17 -5.61
CA SER A 113 -26.03 -9.81 -6.09
C SER A 113 -26.25 -8.28 -6.19
N PRO A 114 -26.16 -7.69 -7.39
CA PRO A 114 -25.72 -8.31 -8.64
C PRO A 114 -24.23 -8.68 -8.61
N VAL A 115 -23.81 -9.64 -9.46
CA VAL A 115 -22.40 -10.00 -9.57
C VAL A 115 -21.63 -8.84 -10.20
N ILE A 116 -20.84 -8.16 -9.38
CA ILE A 116 -19.98 -7.05 -9.80
C ILE A 116 -18.57 -7.36 -9.33
N VAL A 117 -17.64 -7.39 -10.27
CA VAL A 117 -16.20 -7.51 -10.00
C VAL A 117 -15.56 -6.14 -10.16
N SER A 118 -14.89 -5.66 -9.12
CA SER A 118 -14.19 -4.37 -9.13
C SER A 118 -12.72 -4.59 -8.78
N PRO A 119 -11.76 -4.21 -9.65
CA PRO A 119 -10.35 -4.22 -9.29
C PRO A 119 -10.07 -3.19 -8.18
N LEU A 120 -9.23 -3.57 -7.21
CA LEU A 120 -8.80 -2.72 -6.10
C LEU A 120 -7.34 -2.32 -6.18
N ALA A 121 -6.48 -3.25 -6.58
CA ALA A 121 -5.05 -3.03 -6.74
C ALA A 121 -4.50 -3.99 -7.79
N GLU A 122 -3.47 -3.53 -8.50
CA GLU A 122 -2.70 -4.32 -9.46
C GLU A 122 -1.33 -4.69 -8.87
N ASN A 123 -0.58 -5.54 -9.58
CA ASN A 123 0.76 -5.96 -9.19
C ASN A 123 0.80 -6.63 -7.80
N VAL A 124 -0.26 -7.34 -7.44
CA VAL A 124 -0.39 -8.04 -6.17
C VAL A 124 0.48 -9.29 -6.23
N ALA A 125 1.53 -9.31 -5.41
CA ALA A 125 2.38 -10.50 -5.26
C ALA A 125 1.73 -11.49 -4.30
N THR A 126 1.26 -11.00 -3.15
CA THR A 126 0.60 -11.83 -2.14
C THR A 126 -0.53 -11.09 -1.46
N PHE A 127 -1.70 -11.71 -1.41
CA PHE A 127 -2.79 -11.34 -0.53
C PHE A 127 -3.06 -12.52 0.42
N SER A 128 -2.95 -12.28 1.72
CA SER A 128 -3.27 -13.28 2.73
C SER A 128 -4.10 -12.70 3.85
N VAL A 129 -5.03 -13.51 4.34
CA VAL A 129 -5.95 -13.17 5.41
C VAL A 129 -5.94 -14.29 6.41
N SER A 130 -5.89 -13.95 7.69
CA SER A 130 -5.95 -14.90 8.80
C SER A 130 -6.94 -14.39 9.82
N ARG A 131 -7.71 -15.30 10.40
CA ARG A 131 -8.69 -15.02 11.44
C ARG A 131 -8.28 -15.78 12.69
N GLU A 132 -8.03 -15.06 13.78
CA GLU A 132 -7.62 -15.68 15.04
C GLU A 132 -8.83 -16.31 15.75
N ALA A 133 -8.69 -17.55 16.24
CA ALA A 133 -9.83 -18.28 16.83
C ALA A 133 -10.35 -17.69 18.13
N ALA A 134 -9.45 -17.21 19.00
CA ALA A 134 -9.81 -16.72 20.33
C ALA A 134 -10.31 -15.28 20.30
N SER A 135 -9.68 -14.43 19.49
CA SER A 135 -9.94 -12.99 19.47
C SER A 135 -10.87 -12.57 18.33
N GLU A 136 -11.15 -13.45 17.37
CA GLU A 136 -11.86 -13.15 16.12
C GLU A 136 -11.24 -11.98 15.32
N GLU A 137 -9.98 -11.66 15.59
CA GLU A 137 -9.23 -10.60 14.91
C GLU A 137 -8.82 -11.08 13.52
N ILE A 138 -9.08 -10.22 12.53
CA ILE A 138 -8.77 -10.50 11.13
C ILE A 138 -7.52 -9.74 10.76
N LYS A 139 -6.44 -10.48 10.52
CA LYS A 139 -5.17 -9.94 10.03
C LYS A 139 -5.10 -10.10 8.52
N ILE A 140 -4.88 -8.98 7.83
CA ILE A 140 -4.71 -8.91 6.38
C ILE A 140 -3.28 -8.48 6.09
N VAL A 141 -2.61 -9.20 5.20
CA VAL A 141 -1.30 -8.86 4.66
C VAL A 141 -1.41 -8.74 3.15
N LEU A 142 -1.02 -7.57 2.63
CA LEU A 142 -1.00 -7.27 1.21
C LEU A 142 0.42 -6.89 0.79
N THR A 143 0.95 -7.57 -0.21
CA THR A 143 2.22 -7.25 -0.84
C THR A 143 1.99 -6.90 -2.30
N LEU A 144 2.38 -5.68 -2.69
CA LEU A 144 2.47 -5.27 -4.08
C LEU A 144 3.93 -5.34 -4.54
N ALA A 145 4.17 -5.90 -5.71
CA ALA A 145 5.50 -6.01 -6.32
C ALA A 145 5.44 -5.73 -7.81
N ARG A 146 6.25 -4.79 -8.28
CA ARG A 146 6.39 -4.44 -9.69
C ARG A 146 7.65 -5.09 -10.26
N SER A 147 7.64 -5.40 -11.57
CA SER A 147 8.76 -6.05 -12.28
C SER A 147 10.09 -5.29 -12.21
N ASN A 148 10.05 -3.98 -11.94
CA ASN A 148 11.22 -3.13 -11.77
C ASN A 148 11.88 -3.22 -10.38
N GLY A 149 11.49 -4.19 -9.55
CA GLY A 149 12.06 -4.45 -8.22
C GLY A 149 11.39 -3.70 -7.07
N GLY A 150 10.44 -2.80 -7.34
CA GLY A 150 9.68 -2.12 -6.29
C GLY A 150 8.76 -3.10 -5.56
N ARG A 151 8.94 -3.27 -4.25
CA ARG A 151 8.13 -4.15 -3.41
C ARG A 151 7.70 -3.45 -2.14
N VAL A 152 6.42 -3.53 -1.81
CA VAL A 152 5.84 -2.96 -0.58
C VAL A 152 4.95 -4.02 0.06
N THR A 153 5.08 -4.22 1.37
CA THR A 153 4.21 -5.09 2.15
C THR A 153 3.57 -4.28 3.26
N LEU A 154 2.24 -4.27 3.31
CA LEU A 154 1.46 -3.65 4.35
C LEU A 154 0.63 -4.71 5.08
N GLN A 155 0.46 -4.51 6.38
CA GLN A 155 -0.34 -5.37 7.22
C GLN A 155 -1.31 -4.51 8.04
N THR A 156 -2.53 -5.02 8.20
CA THR A 156 -3.53 -4.44 9.09
C THR A 156 -4.24 -5.53 9.88
N LYS A 157 -4.78 -5.15 11.03
CA LYS A 157 -5.58 -6.01 11.91
C LYS A 157 -6.90 -5.30 12.14
N VAL A 158 -8.00 -6.00 11.91
CA VAL A 158 -9.35 -5.45 11.98
C VAL A 158 -10.20 -6.36 12.85
N TYR A 159 -10.98 -5.72 13.72
CA TYR A 159 -12.03 -6.37 14.49
C TYR A 159 -13.38 -5.82 14.00
N PRO A 160 -14.23 -6.65 13.36
CA PRO A 160 -15.55 -6.22 12.93
C PRO A 160 -16.46 -5.85 14.10
N ARG A 161 -17.29 -4.81 13.94
CA ARG A 161 -18.16 -4.30 15.01
C ARG A 161 -19.40 -5.15 15.26
N ASN A 162 -19.90 -5.81 14.22
CA ASN A 162 -21.20 -6.48 14.23
C ASN A 162 -21.09 -8.00 14.37
N LEU A 163 -19.92 -8.52 14.75
CA LEU A 163 -19.78 -9.94 15.03
C LEU A 163 -20.55 -10.33 16.30
N PRO A 164 -21.20 -11.51 16.32
CA PRO A 164 -21.87 -12.00 17.51
C PRO A 164 -20.91 -12.06 18.70
N ALA A 165 -21.43 -11.84 19.90
CA ALA A 165 -20.67 -11.77 21.14
C ALA A 165 -19.96 -13.10 21.45
N ALA A 166 -18.71 -13.24 21.01
CA ALA A 166 -17.73 -14.05 21.70
C ALA A 166 -17.26 -13.26 22.93
N ASN A 167 -17.05 -13.93 24.08
CA ASN A 167 -16.56 -13.34 25.34
C ASN A 167 -15.12 -12.77 25.19
N VAL A 168 -14.96 -11.73 24.38
CA VAL A 168 -13.69 -11.11 24.02
C VAL A 168 -13.81 -9.62 24.30
N TYR A 169 -12.84 -9.10 25.05
CA TYR A 169 -12.71 -7.71 25.50
C TYR A 169 -12.75 -6.62 24.40
N LYS A 170 -12.79 -7.00 23.11
CA LYS A 170 -12.88 -6.08 21.96
C LYS A 170 -14.27 -5.98 21.35
N ASN A 171 -15.25 -6.77 21.81
CA ASN A 171 -16.61 -6.66 21.31
C ASN A 171 -17.32 -5.45 21.94
N PHE A 172 -17.77 -4.51 21.11
CA PHE A 172 -18.49 -3.32 21.57
C PHE A 172 -19.81 -3.69 22.26
N LEU A 173 -20.49 -4.75 21.80
CA LEU A 173 -21.77 -5.19 22.35
C LEU A 173 -21.66 -5.77 23.78
N ALA A 174 -20.53 -6.39 24.11
CA ALA A 174 -20.32 -7.01 25.43
C ALA A 174 -19.82 -6.01 26.49
N ASN A 175 -19.18 -4.91 26.07
CA ASN A 175 -18.55 -3.94 26.98
C ASN A 175 -19.33 -2.63 27.11
N TRP A 176 -20.46 -2.48 26.41
CA TRP A 176 -21.34 -1.34 26.56
C TRP A 176 -22.21 -1.52 27.81
N GLN A 177 -21.74 -0.97 28.93
CA GLN A 177 -22.55 -0.77 30.13
C GLN A 177 -23.03 0.70 30.12
N GLU A 178 -24.27 0.94 29.70
CA GLU A 178 -24.95 2.17 30.11
C GLU A 178 -25.26 2.04 31.62
N LYS A 179 -24.69 2.95 32.41
CA LYS A 179 -25.14 3.25 33.77
C LYS A 179 -25.85 4.58 33.76
#